data_AF-A0A849V829-F1
#
_entry.id   AF-A0A849V829-F1
#
_cell.length_a   1.000
_cell.length_b   1.000
_cell.length_c   1.000
_cell.angle_alpha   90.00
_cell.angle_beta   90.00
_cell.angle_gamma   90.00
#
_symmetry.space_group_name_H-M   'P 1'
#
loop_
_entity.id
_entity.type
_entity.pdbx_description
1 polymer ?
#
loop_
_entity_poly.entity_id
_entity_poly.type
_entity_poly.pdbx_seq_one_letter_code
_entity_poly.pdbx_strand_id
1 'polypeptide(L)'
;MSEVVEIVDLGFSVADGEDIKFRFDGSDLVLEFSDWREQHISIKCENTLGFKFQNAEYEISDTERFDSCHIVHDSEWVKEHLRQGEAWDDENWYHYKLNFNAAGVVEVLCSRLAKT
;
A
#
# COMPACT_ATOMS: atom_id res chain seq x y z
N MET A 1 -14.95 -11.54 -10.49
CA MET A 1 -15.36 -11.28 -9.10
C MET A 1 -14.97 -9.85 -8.80
N SER A 2 -15.77 -9.09 -8.04
CA SER A 2 -15.39 -7.73 -7.64
C SER A 2 -14.29 -7.79 -6.58
N GLU A 3 -13.35 -6.85 -6.62
CA GLU A 3 -12.33 -6.69 -5.56
C GLU A 3 -13.00 -6.46 -4.20
N VAL A 4 -12.37 -6.94 -3.12
CA VAL A 4 -12.84 -6.76 -1.74
C VAL A 4 -11.76 -6.07 -0.95
N VAL A 5 -12.10 -4.95 -0.29
CA VAL A 5 -11.15 -4.17 0.51
C VAL A 5 -11.38 -4.42 1.99
N GLU A 6 -10.33 -4.86 2.69
CA GLU A 6 -10.37 -5.19 4.12
C GLU A 6 -9.37 -4.33 4.89
N ILE A 7 -9.76 -3.79 6.04
CA ILE A 7 -8.84 -3.08 6.95
C ILE A 7 -7.86 -4.08 7.56
N VAL A 8 -6.57 -3.74 7.54
CA VAL A 8 -5.50 -4.58 8.11
C VAL A 8 -4.65 -3.78 9.10
N ASP A 9 -4.27 -4.42 10.22
CA ASP A 9 -3.30 -3.87 11.15
C ASP A 9 -1.88 -4.29 10.73
N LEU A 10 -1.08 -3.32 10.28
CA LEU A 10 0.30 -3.51 9.83
C LEU A 10 1.33 -3.15 10.91
N GLY A 11 0.91 -2.85 12.14
CA GLY A 11 1.78 -2.45 13.24
C GLY A 11 2.28 -1.00 13.17
N PHE A 12 1.64 -0.18 12.35
CA PHE A 12 1.82 1.28 12.27
C PHE A 12 0.48 1.95 11.91
N SER A 13 0.40 3.26 12.17
CA SER A 13 -0.76 4.08 11.83
C SER A 13 -0.43 5.00 10.67
N VAL A 14 -1.32 5.11 9.70
CA VAL A 14 -1.27 6.10 8.61
C VAL A 14 -2.14 7.32 8.88
N ALA A 15 -2.95 7.25 9.96
CA ALA A 15 -3.81 8.35 10.38
C ALA A 15 -3.01 9.62 10.66
N ASP A 16 -3.43 10.71 10.01
CA ASP A 16 -2.77 12.02 10.01
C ASP A 16 -1.27 11.96 9.72
N GLY A 17 -0.84 10.97 8.91
CA GLY A 17 0.54 10.83 8.51
C GLY A 17 0.97 11.92 7.52
N GLU A 18 2.14 12.50 7.75
CA GLU A 18 2.68 13.62 6.97
C GLU A 18 4.12 13.38 6.51
N ASP A 19 4.66 14.31 5.72
CA ASP A 19 6.00 14.24 5.15
C ASP A 19 6.31 12.95 4.38
N ILE A 20 5.29 12.42 3.68
CA ILE A 20 5.37 11.18 2.92
C ILE A 20 6.50 11.25 1.89
N LYS A 21 7.44 10.30 1.96
CA LYS A 21 8.60 10.17 1.09
C LYS A 21 8.66 8.76 0.52
N PHE A 22 9.13 8.69 -0.71
CA PHE A 22 9.32 7.44 -1.45
C PHE A 22 10.76 7.36 -1.93
N ARG A 23 11.41 6.22 -1.75
CA ARG A 23 12.66 5.90 -2.42
C ARG A 23 12.62 4.46 -2.92
N PHE A 24 13.33 4.19 -4.01
CA PHE A 24 13.57 2.82 -4.46
C PHE A 24 14.97 2.38 -4.05
N ASP A 25 15.09 1.12 -3.63
CA ASP A 25 16.32 0.41 -3.33
C ASP A 25 16.31 -0.91 -4.12
N GLY A 26 16.82 -0.86 -5.35
CA GLY A 26 16.62 -1.94 -6.31
C GLY A 26 15.14 -2.10 -6.67
N SER A 27 14.59 -3.29 -6.46
CA SER A 27 13.18 -3.62 -6.68
C SER A 27 12.28 -3.21 -5.51
N ASP A 28 12.85 -2.75 -4.40
CA ASP A 28 12.08 -2.50 -3.19
C ASP A 28 11.70 -1.02 -3.10
N LEU A 29 10.43 -0.74 -2.84
CA LEU A 29 9.97 0.59 -2.48
C LEU A 29 10.13 0.77 -0.97
N VAL A 30 10.71 1.88 -0.56
CA VAL A 30 10.73 2.31 0.84
C VAL A 30 9.86 3.55 0.98
N LEU A 31 8.84 3.42 1.82
CA LEU A 31 7.90 4.47 2.19
C LEU A 31 8.25 4.98 3.58
N GLU A 32 8.42 6.29 3.70
CA GLU A 32 8.71 6.95 4.97
C GLU A 32 7.72 8.08 5.22
N PHE A 33 7.30 8.26 6.47
CA PHE A 33 6.41 9.34 6.88
C PHE A 33 6.48 9.55 8.40
N SER A 34 5.95 10.67 8.88
CA SER A 34 5.76 10.93 10.32
C SER A 34 4.30 10.63 10.68
N ASP A 35 4.04 9.83 11.71
CA ASP A 35 2.67 9.61 12.19
C ASP A 35 2.17 10.77 13.09
N TRP A 36 0.89 10.73 13.49
CA TRP A 36 0.27 11.73 14.38
C TRP A 36 0.97 11.91 15.75
N ARG A 37 1.87 11.00 16.13
CA ARG A 37 2.65 11.05 17.36
C ARG A 37 4.06 11.59 17.11
N GLU A 38 4.31 12.15 15.94
CA GLU A 38 5.61 12.60 15.46
C GLU A 38 6.65 11.46 15.39
N GLN A 39 6.20 10.21 15.29
CA GLN A 39 7.11 9.07 15.12
C GLN A 39 7.43 8.86 13.65
N HIS A 40 8.72 8.78 13.34
CA HIS A 40 9.18 8.39 12.00
C HIS A 40 8.87 6.92 11.75
N ILE A 41 8.07 6.65 10.74
CA ILE A 41 7.73 5.31 10.25
C ILE A 41 8.45 5.09 8.93
N SER A 42 9.14 3.95 8.81
CA SER A 42 9.81 3.51 7.60
C SER A 42 9.38 2.07 7.28
N ILE A 43 8.86 1.87 6.09
CA ILE A 43 8.29 0.61 5.63
C ILE A 43 8.95 0.25 4.30
N LYS A 44 9.38 -1.00 4.20
CA LYS A 44 9.90 -1.59 3.00
C LYS A 44 8.85 -2.50 2.36
N CYS A 45 8.54 -2.23 1.10
CA CYS A 45 7.72 -3.05 0.22
C CYS A 45 8.65 -3.92 -0.64
N GLU A 46 8.82 -5.17 -0.25
CA GLU A 46 9.76 -6.09 -0.91
C GLU A 46 9.23 -6.53 -2.27
N ASN A 47 10.09 -6.54 -3.29
CA ASN A 47 9.75 -6.87 -4.66
C ASN A 47 8.54 -6.04 -5.15
N THR A 48 8.66 -4.72 -5.24
CA THR A 48 7.53 -3.88 -5.66
C THR A 48 7.26 -4.02 -7.15
N LEU A 49 6.04 -4.45 -7.51
CA LEU A 49 5.59 -4.58 -8.90
C LEU A 49 4.88 -3.33 -9.41
N GLY A 50 4.17 -2.65 -8.53
CA GLY A 50 3.30 -1.54 -8.89
C GLY A 50 3.20 -0.55 -7.74
N PHE A 51 3.15 0.73 -8.09
CA PHE A 51 3.03 1.82 -7.12
C PHE A 51 2.17 2.93 -7.70
N LYS A 52 1.27 3.47 -6.88
CA LYS A 52 0.43 4.63 -7.19
C LYS A 52 0.37 5.53 -5.97
N PHE A 53 0.56 6.83 -6.19
CA PHE A 53 0.28 7.86 -5.20
C PHE A 53 -0.66 8.89 -5.80
N GLN A 54 -1.68 9.28 -5.03
CA GLN A 54 -2.75 10.15 -5.51
C GLN A 54 -3.33 11.01 -4.39
N ASN A 55 -3.65 12.26 -4.71
CA ASN A 55 -4.38 13.16 -3.80
C ASN A 55 -5.90 13.04 -3.95
N ALA A 56 -6.36 12.38 -5.01
CA ALA A 56 -7.78 12.14 -5.22
C ALA A 56 -8.25 11.02 -4.28
N GLU A 57 -9.27 11.31 -3.48
CA GLU A 57 -10.00 10.30 -2.73
C GLU A 57 -10.72 9.40 -3.75
N TYR A 58 -10.22 8.18 -3.96
CA TYR A 58 -10.95 7.18 -4.74
C TYR A 58 -12.11 6.64 -3.91
N GLU A 59 -13.15 6.20 -4.63
CA GLU A 59 -14.39 5.63 -4.10
C GLU A 59 -14.16 4.85 -2.81
N ILE A 60 -14.54 5.48 -1.70
CA ILE A 60 -14.61 4.84 -0.39
C ILE A 60 -15.79 3.89 -0.52
N SER A 61 -15.52 2.60 -0.74
CA SER A 61 -16.52 1.58 -0.41
C SER A 61 -16.93 1.77 1.05
N ASP A 62 -18.15 1.41 1.45
CA ASP A 62 -18.63 1.66 2.83
C ASP A 62 -17.71 1.06 3.92
N THR A 63 -16.83 0.13 3.55
CA THR A 63 -15.84 -0.54 4.41
C THR A 63 -14.47 0.14 4.44
N GLU A 64 -14.19 1.07 3.54
CA GLU A 64 -12.92 1.78 3.48
C GLU A 64 -12.89 2.97 4.42
N ARG A 65 -11.74 3.17 5.06
CA ARG A 65 -11.51 4.27 5.99
C ARG A 65 -10.42 5.16 5.43
N PHE A 66 -10.58 6.46 5.53
CA PHE A 66 -9.63 7.44 5.01
C PHE A 66 -8.33 7.54 5.84
N ASP A 67 -8.27 6.89 7.00
CA ASP A 67 -7.19 6.96 7.99
C ASP A 67 -6.61 5.58 8.36
N SER A 68 -6.73 4.60 7.46
CA SER A 68 -6.41 3.20 7.76
C SER A 68 -5.63 2.54 6.63
N CYS A 69 -5.01 1.40 6.96
CA CYS A 69 -4.39 0.51 6.00
C CYS A 69 -5.38 -0.56 5.57
N HIS A 70 -5.30 -0.96 4.30
CA HIS A 70 -6.15 -1.97 3.71
C HIS A 70 -5.35 -2.95 2.87
N ILE A 71 -5.90 -4.15 2.74
CA ILE A 71 -5.54 -5.14 1.73
C ILE A 71 -6.69 -5.26 0.74
N VAL A 72 -6.35 -5.26 -0.55
CA VAL A 72 -7.30 -5.46 -1.65
C VAL A 72 -7.21 -6.90 -2.12
N HIS A 73 -8.21 -7.69 -1.76
CA HIS A 73 -8.34 -9.09 -2.16
C HIS A 73 -8.84 -9.19 -3.60
N ASP A 74 -8.45 -10.30 -4.26
CA ASP A 74 -8.79 -10.57 -5.66
C ASP A 74 -8.37 -9.43 -6.61
N SER A 75 -7.28 -8.73 -6.31
CA SER A 75 -6.95 -7.52 -7.06
C SER A 75 -6.69 -7.77 -8.55
N GLU A 76 -7.44 -7.06 -9.40
CA GLU A 76 -7.28 -7.13 -10.85
C GLU A 76 -5.93 -6.55 -11.29
N TRP A 77 -5.39 -5.59 -10.51
CA TRP A 77 -4.07 -5.02 -10.77
C TRP A 77 -2.94 -6.06 -10.57
N VAL A 78 -3.03 -6.89 -9.54
CA VAL A 78 -2.10 -8.03 -9.32
C VAL A 78 -2.27 -9.08 -10.40
N LYS A 79 -3.52 -9.48 -10.69
CA LYS A 79 -3.82 -10.48 -11.73
C LYS A 79 -3.28 -10.09 -13.10
N GLU A 80 -3.33 -8.80 -13.44
CA GLU A 80 -2.82 -8.32 -14.72
C GLU A 80 -1.29 -8.47 -14.83
N HIS A 81 -0.53 -8.23 -13.75
CA HIS A 81 0.91 -8.46 -13.73
C HIS A 81 1.26 -9.95 -13.85
N LEU A 82 0.54 -10.81 -13.12
CA LEU A 82 0.68 -12.27 -13.23
C LEU A 82 0.38 -12.74 -14.66
N ARG A 83 -0.70 -12.24 -15.28
CA ARG A 83 -1.09 -12.58 -16.65
C ARG A 83 -0.04 -12.19 -17.69
N GLN A 84 0.70 -11.10 -17.44
CA GLN A 84 1.78 -10.64 -18.32
C GLN A 84 3.13 -11.31 -18.05
N GLY A 85 3.25 -12.09 -16.97
CA GLY A 85 4.50 -12.76 -16.58
C GLY A 85 5.50 -11.84 -15.88
N GLU A 86 5.04 -10.70 -15.35
CA GLU A 86 5.86 -9.72 -14.62
C GLU A 86 5.94 -10.03 -13.11
N ALA A 87 5.28 -11.11 -12.68
CA ALA A 87 5.19 -11.57 -11.30
C ALA A 87 5.39 -13.09 -11.25
N TRP A 88 6.06 -13.61 -10.22
CA TRP A 88 6.34 -15.04 -10.09
C TRP A 88 5.19 -15.78 -9.39
N ASP A 89 4.82 -16.95 -9.91
CA ASP A 89 3.69 -17.75 -9.37
C ASP A 89 3.99 -18.41 -8.02
N ASP A 90 5.27 -18.52 -7.61
CA ASP A 90 5.70 -19.11 -6.34
C ASP A 90 5.73 -18.09 -5.18
N GLU A 91 5.43 -16.82 -5.46
CA GLU A 91 5.40 -15.75 -4.47
C GLU A 91 3.96 -15.27 -4.23
N ASN A 92 3.66 -14.89 -2.99
CA ASN A 92 2.38 -14.28 -2.67
C ASN A 92 2.46 -12.79 -2.97
N TRP A 93 1.61 -12.31 -3.89
CA TRP A 93 1.52 -10.91 -4.26
C TRP A 93 0.34 -10.23 -3.58
N TYR A 94 0.61 -9.12 -2.90
CA TYR A 94 -0.38 -8.37 -2.14
C TYR A 94 -0.58 -6.99 -2.75
N HIS A 95 -1.84 -6.55 -2.78
CA HIS A 95 -2.20 -5.17 -3.05
C HIS A 95 -2.55 -4.49 -1.73
N TYR A 96 -1.68 -3.60 -1.29
CA TYR A 96 -1.94 -2.75 -0.12
C TYR A 96 -2.41 -1.37 -0.55
N LYS A 97 -3.39 -0.84 0.17
CA LYS A 97 -3.89 0.54 0.03
C LYS A 97 -3.75 1.23 1.38
N LEU A 98 -3.05 2.36 1.41
CA LEU A 98 -2.76 3.14 2.62
C LEU A 98 -3.39 4.52 2.46
N ASN A 99 -4.40 4.81 3.25
CA ASN A 99 -5.13 6.08 3.19
C ASN A 99 -4.60 7.02 4.29
N PHE A 100 -3.92 8.09 3.89
CA PHE A 100 -3.27 9.08 4.78
C PHE A 100 -4.13 10.32 5.01
N ASN A 101 -5.43 10.16 5.22
CA ASN A 101 -6.38 11.27 5.34
C ASN A 101 -6.24 12.25 4.15
N ALA A 102 -6.01 13.52 4.44
CA ALA A 102 -5.84 14.58 3.45
C ALA A 102 -4.47 14.56 2.73
N ALA A 103 -3.51 13.75 3.18
CA ALA A 103 -2.18 13.65 2.56
C ALA A 103 -2.17 12.72 1.33
N GLY A 104 -3.29 12.02 1.08
CA GLY A 104 -3.51 11.22 -0.12
C GLY A 104 -3.55 9.71 0.14
N VAL A 105 -3.55 8.95 -0.94
CA VAL A 105 -3.66 7.50 -0.95
C VAL A 105 -2.44 6.90 -1.63
N VAL A 106 -1.83 5.91 -1.00
CA VAL A 106 -0.74 5.10 -1.55
C VAL A 106 -1.24 3.69 -1.81
N GLU A 107 -1.15 3.22 -3.04
CA GLU A 107 -1.41 1.82 -3.40
C GLU A 107 -0.11 1.17 -3.87
N VAL A 108 0.19 -0.02 -3.36
CA VAL A 108 1.42 -0.75 -3.68
C VAL A 108 1.14 -2.23 -3.89
N LEU A 109 1.72 -2.78 -4.96
CA LEU A 109 1.80 -4.20 -5.21
C LEU A 109 3.17 -4.71 -4.78
N CYS A 110 3.24 -5.62 -3.82
CA CYS A 110 4.51 -6.16 -3.34
C CYS A 110 4.35 -7.58 -2.78
N SER A 111 5.47 -8.27 -2.63
CA SER A 111 5.50 -9.61 -2.04
C SER A 111 5.32 -9.57 -0.52
N ARG A 112 5.77 -8.50 0.12
CA ARG A 112 5.73 -8.34 1.58
C ARG A 112 5.92 -6.89 2.00
N LEU A 113 5.25 -6.50 3.09
CA LEU A 113 5.58 -5.29 3.85
C LEU A 113 6.41 -5.65 5.09
N ALA A 114 7.48 -4.90 5.32
CA ALA A 114 8.33 -5.01 6.50
C ALA A 114 8.63 -3.62 7.07
N LYS A 115 8.40 -3.43 8.37
CA LYS A 115 8.85 -2.22 9.08
C LYS A 115 10.36 -2.28 9.27
N THR A 116 11.07 -1.20 8.94
CA THR A 116 12.54 -1.10 9.03
C THR A 116 13.01 -0.28 10.21
#